data_AF-A0A7W8MPG5-F1
#
_entry.id   AF-A0A7W8MPG5-F1
#
_cell.length_a   1.000
_cell.length_b   1.000
_cell.length_c   1.000
_cell.angle_alpha   90.00
_cell.angle_beta   90.00
_cell.angle_gamma   90.00
#
_symmetry.space_group_name_H-M   'P 1'
#
loop_
_entity.id
_entity.type
_entity.pdbx_description
1 polymer ?
#
loop_
_entity_poly.entity_id
_entity_poly.type
_entity_poly.pdbx_seq_one_letter_code
_entity_poly.pdbx_strand_id
1 'polypeptide(L)'
;MNPKQITPQSLLVELDRSCFLVGVILVSSWFFAAFSYFLSRRTGTDWFSRSGSVMCLVGAASTFRLAGFLQQKLATALKQGFASVEREIELILDPPHRYQLVLYVGYATGIVGTVIWGYGDMLPRLLAK
;
A
#
# COMPACT_ATOMS: atom_id res chain seq x y z
N MET A 1 12.99 32.59 -2.06
CA MET A 1 12.21 31.33 -2.06
C MET A 1 12.08 30.92 -0.60
N ASN A 2 10.91 31.13 0.00
CA ASN A 2 10.71 31.00 1.46
C ASN A 2 10.76 29.49 1.82
N PRO A 3 11.73 28.99 2.60
CA PRO A 3 11.77 27.59 2.96
C PRO A 3 10.53 27.29 3.80
N LYS A 4 9.58 26.54 3.23
CA LYS A 4 8.39 26.05 3.95
C LYS A 4 8.87 25.40 5.25
N GLN A 5 8.56 26.02 6.38
CA GLN A 5 8.84 25.48 7.72
C GLN A 5 8.24 24.08 7.82
N ILE A 6 9.08 23.06 7.81
CA ILE A 6 8.65 21.67 7.98
C ILE A 6 8.38 21.47 9.48
N THR A 7 7.13 21.72 9.86
CA THR A 7 6.66 21.52 11.24
C THR A 7 6.29 20.05 11.41
N PRO A 8 6.53 19.39 12.56
CA PRO A 8 6.13 17.99 12.78
C PRO A 8 4.65 17.71 12.46
N GLN A 9 3.77 18.68 12.70
CA GLN A 9 2.36 18.61 12.31
C GLN A 9 2.16 18.51 10.79
N SER A 10 2.93 19.27 10.00
CA SER A 10 2.85 19.23 8.53
C SER A 10 3.29 17.89 7.95
N LEU A 11 4.27 17.23 8.58
CA LEU A 11 4.71 15.88 8.20
C LEU A 11 3.61 14.84 8.43
N LEU A 12 2.94 14.91 9.59
CA LEU A 12 1.83 13.99 9.92
C LEU A 12 0.65 14.17 8.96
N VAL A 13 0.29 15.39 8.59
CA VAL A 13 -0.80 15.67 7.63
C VAL A 13 -0.47 15.12 6.24
N GLU A 14 0.77 15.29 5.77
CA GLU A 14 1.18 14.78 4.45
C GLU A 14 1.28 13.25 4.42
N LEU A 15 1.72 12.65 5.53
CA LEU A 15 1.74 11.20 5.73
C LEU A 15 0.31 10.64 5.72
N ASP A 16 -0.62 11.26 6.45
CA ASP A 16 -2.02 10.84 6.52
C ASP A 16 -2.70 10.93 5.15
N ARG A 17 -2.46 12.02 4.40
CA ARG A 17 -2.95 12.16 3.02
C ARG A 17 -2.40 11.07 2.11
N SER A 18 -1.12 10.74 2.24
CA SER A 18 -0.49 9.67 1.46
C SER A 18 -1.09 8.31 1.83
N CYS A 19 -1.28 8.04 3.12
CA CYS A 19 -1.93 6.82 3.61
C CYS A 19 -3.36 6.70 3.09
N PHE A 20 -4.13 7.79 3.09
CA PHE A 20 -5.49 7.81 2.56
C PHE A 20 -5.52 7.46 1.07
N LEU A 21 -4.69 8.12 0.25
CA LEU A 21 -4.63 7.87 -1.20
C LEU A 21 -4.20 6.43 -1.51
N VAL A 22 -3.17 5.95 -0.81
CA VAL A 22 -2.70 4.56 -0.95
C VAL A 22 -3.79 3.58 -0.51
N GLY A 23 -4.49 3.86 0.59
CA GLY A 23 -5.62 3.08 1.06
C GLY A 23 -6.73 2.97 0.02
N VAL A 24 -7.11 4.08 -0.62
CA VAL A 24 -8.12 4.09 -1.70
C VAL A 24 -7.69 3.20 -2.87
N ILE A 25 -6.41 3.27 -3.28
CA ILE A 25 -5.88 2.44 -4.38
C ILE A 25 -5.90 0.96 -3.99
N LEU A 26 -5.49 0.62 -2.76
CA LEU A 26 -5.52 -0.75 -2.25
C LEU A 26 -6.94 -1.29 -2.28
N VAL A 27 -7.91 -0.59 -1.68
CA VAL A 27 -9.32 -0.98 -1.67
C VAL A 27 -9.87 -1.15 -3.10
N SER A 28 -9.52 -0.24 -4.00
CA SER A 28 -9.93 -0.33 -5.42
C SER A 28 -9.39 -1.59 -6.10
N SER A 29 -8.17 -2.03 -5.77
CA SER A 29 -7.60 -3.26 -6.31
C SER A 29 -8.36 -4.51 -5.85
N TRP A 30 -8.84 -4.53 -4.60
CA TRP A 30 -9.68 -5.61 -4.09
C TRP A 30 -11.04 -5.66 -4.79
N PHE A 31 -11.69 -4.50 -4.98
CA PHE A 31 -12.93 -4.43 -5.75
C PHE A 31 -12.75 -4.88 -7.19
N PHE A 32 -11.64 -4.48 -7.84
CA PHE A 32 -11.30 -4.92 -9.18
C PHE A 32 -11.15 -6.44 -9.25
N ALA A 33 -10.44 -7.06 -8.30
CA ALA A 33 -10.28 -8.51 -8.24
C ALA A 33 -11.60 -9.25 -8.01
N ALA A 34 -12.46 -8.74 -7.12
CA ALA A 34 -13.79 -9.30 -6.89
C ALA A 34 -14.68 -9.23 -8.14
N PHE A 35 -14.63 -8.10 -8.87
CA PHE A 35 -15.33 -7.94 -10.14
C PHE A 35 -14.78 -8.88 -11.22
N SER A 36 -13.46 -9.02 -11.31
CA SER A 36 -12.80 -9.95 -12.24
C SER A 36 -13.15 -11.41 -11.94
N TYR A 37 -13.29 -11.79 -10.66
CA TYR A 37 -13.78 -13.11 -10.27
C TYR A 37 -15.19 -13.38 -10.80
N PHE A 38 -16.12 -12.43 -10.59
CA PHE A 38 -17.48 -12.54 -11.09
C PHE A 38 -17.52 -12.68 -12.62
N LEU A 39 -16.74 -11.86 -13.34
CA LEU A 39 -16.67 -11.89 -14.80
C LEU A 39 -16.07 -13.20 -15.31
N SER A 40 -15.02 -13.70 -14.64
CA SER A 40 -14.37 -14.97 -14.96
C SER A 40 -15.33 -16.16 -14.82
N ARG A 41 -16.16 -16.18 -13.76
CA ARG A 41 -17.22 -17.19 -13.57
C ARG A 41 -18.30 -17.16 -14.66
N ARG A 42 -18.63 -15.99 -15.20
CA ARG A 42 -19.68 -15.82 -16.22
C ARG A 42 -19.19 -16.12 -17.64
N THR A 43 -17.95 -15.75 -17.95
CA THR A 43 -17.40 -15.80 -19.32
C THR A 43 -16.46 -16.97 -19.55
N GLY A 44 -16.01 -17.65 -18.49
CA GLY A 44 -15.02 -18.73 -18.56
C GLY A 44 -13.61 -18.27 -18.90
N THR A 45 -13.33 -16.96 -18.83
CA THR A 45 -12.04 -16.36 -19.18
C THR A 45 -11.19 -16.06 -17.94
N ASP A 46 -9.87 -16.00 -18.07
CA ASP A 46 -8.93 -15.91 -16.95
C ASP A 46 -8.75 -14.50 -16.35
N TRP A 47 -9.80 -13.65 -16.38
CA TRP A 47 -9.74 -12.29 -15.82
C TRP A 47 -9.37 -12.28 -14.33
N PHE A 48 -9.76 -13.31 -13.57
CA PHE A 48 -9.45 -13.39 -12.14
C PHE A 48 -7.94 -13.54 -11.91
N SER A 49 -7.25 -14.46 -12.60
CA SER A 49 -5.79 -14.60 -12.49
C SER A 49 -5.07 -13.31 -12.89
N ARG A 50 -5.53 -12.62 -13.95
CA ARG A 50 -4.97 -11.32 -14.37
C ARG A 50 -5.15 -10.22 -13.32
N SER A 51 -6.25 -10.23 -12.57
CA SER A 51 -6.46 -9.26 -11.50
C SER A 51 -5.47 -9.44 -10.33
N GLY A 52 -4.96 -10.66 -10.13
CA GLY A 52 -3.94 -10.96 -9.13
C GLY A 52 -2.63 -10.23 -9.37
N SER A 53 -2.17 -10.13 -10.63
CA SER A 53 -0.94 -9.40 -10.95
C SER A 53 -1.08 -7.90 -10.70
N VAL A 54 -2.28 -7.35 -10.95
CA VAL A 54 -2.62 -5.95 -10.62
C VAL A 54 -2.57 -5.74 -9.11
N MET A 55 -3.21 -6.61 -8.31
CA MET A 55 -3.12 -6.54 -6.85
C MET A 55 -1.67 -6.63 -6.34
N CYS A 56 -0.87 -7.53 -6.92
CA CYS A 56 0.54 -7.68 -6.58
C CYS A 56 1.33 -6.39 -6.82
N LEU A 57 1.16 -5.79 -8.01
CA LEU A 57 1.80 -4.53 -8.37
C LEU A 57 1.36 -3.39 -7.44
N VAL A 58 0.06 -3.29 -7.17
CA VAL A 58 -0.49 -2.27 -6.29
C VAL A 58 0.05 -2.41 -4.87
N GLY A 59 0.08 -3.63 -4.32
CA GLY A 59 0.63 -3.90 -2.99
C GLY A 59 2.11 -3.53 -2.90
N ALA A 60 2.92 -3.95 -3.87
CA ALA A 60 4.34 -3.61 -3.93
C ALA A 60 4.56 -2.09 -4.07
N ALA A 61 3.92 -1.44 -5.04
CA ALA A 61 4.06 0.00 -5.29
C ALA A 61 3.62 0.83 -4.08
N SER A 62 2.54 0.44 -3.41
CA SER A 62 2.04 1.07 -2.19
C SER A 62 3.08 1.01 -1.07
N THR A 63 3.65 -0.17 -0.85
CA THR A 63 4.68 -0.40 0.17
C THR A 63 5.94 0.42 -0.13
N PHE A 64 6.45 0.37 -1.36
CA PHE A 64 7.63 1.15 -1.76
C PHE A 64 7.39 2.65 -1.63
N ARG A 65 6.20 3.13 -2.01
CA ARG A 65 5.86 4.55 -1.90
C ARG A 65 5.80 5.01 -0.45
N LEU A 66 5.18 4.21 0.44
CA LEU A 66 5.07 4.53 1.87
C LEU A 66 6.44 4.48 2.57
N ALA A 67 7.26 3.48 2.28
CA ALA A 67 8.60 3.36 2.83
C ALA A 67 9.50 4.50 2.35
N GLY A 68 9.52 4.77 1.03
CA GLY A 68 10.32 5.83 0.44
C GLY A 68 9.91 7.23 0.93
N PHE A 69 8.60 7.47 1.08
CA PHE A 69 8.11 8.73 1.64
C PHE A 69 8.58 8.94 3.08
N LEU A 70 8.46 7.93 3.95
CA LEU A 70 8.91 8.02 5.33
C LEU A 70 10.42 8.28 5.40
N GLN A 71 11.22 7.49 4.69
CA GLN A 71 12.68 7.65 4.64
C GLN A 71 13.11 9.03 4.12
N GLN A 72 12.50 9.52 3.04
CA GLN A 72 12.83 10.83 2.48
C GLN A 72 12.52 11.96 3.45
N LYS A 73 11.40 11.88 4.17
CA LYS A 73 10.99 12.90 5.14
C LYS A 73 11.87 12.89 6.39
N LEU A 74 12.23 11.71 6.91
CA LEU A 74 13.21 11.60 8.01
C LEU A 74 14.58 12.16 7.60
N ALA A 75 15.10 11.77 6.45
CA ALA A 75 16.37 12.27 5.94
C ALA A 75 16.37 13.80 5.76
N THR A 76 15.24 14.38 5.35
CA THR A 76 15.09 15.84 5.22
C THR A 76 15.03 16.52 6.58
N ALA A 77 14.31 15.95 7.55
CA ALA A 77 14.21 16.50 8.91
C ALA A 77 15.56 16.50 9.64
N LEU A 78 16.36 15.44 9.45
CA LEU A 78 17.74 15.33 9.95
C LEU A 78 18.66 16.39 9.33
N LYS A 79 18.67 16.49 7.98
CA LYS A 79 19.52 17.46 7.26
C LYS A 79 19.23 18.90 7.64
N GLN A 80 17.98 19.19 7.99
CA GLN A 80 17.57 20.54 8.38
C GLN A 80 17.70 20.80 9.90
N GLY A 81 18.21 19.84 10.68
CA GLY A 81 18.42 20.00 12.12
C GLY A 81 17.15 20.08 12.96
N PHE A 82 15.99 19.73 12.39
CA PHE A 82 14.68 19.85 13.04
C PHE A 82 14.27 18.62 13.85
N ALA A 83 14.96 17.48 13.67
CA ALA A 83 14.72 16.26 14.43
C ALA A 83 15.99 15.87 15.18
N SER A 84 15.87 15.70 16.50
CA SER A 84 16.87 14.95 17.26
C SER A 84 16.85 13.49 16.80
N VAL A 85 18.01 12.83 16.84
CA VAL A 85 18.15 11.39 16.55
C VAL A 85 17.16 10.56 17.38
N GLU A 86 16.86 11.02 18.60
CA GLU A 86 15.87 10.41 19.51
C GLU A 86 14.44 10.40 18.93
N ARG A 87 14.03 11.48 18.24
CA ARG A 87 12.70 11.58 17.61
C ARG A 87 12.61 10.80 16.29
N GLU A 88 13.72 10.62 15.60
CA GLU A 88 13.83 9.65 14.49
C GLU A 88 13.63 8.23 15.01
N ILE A 89 14.33 7.87 16.10
CA ILE A 89 14.19 6.56 16.73
C ILE A 89 12.73 6.37 17.17
N GLU A 90 12.11 7.35 17.82
CA GLU A 90 10.71 7.28 18.24
C GLU A 90 9.74 7.07 17.08
N LEU A 91 9.91 7.78 15.95
CA LEU A 91 9.04 7.61 14.76
C LEU A 91 9.27 6.30 14.00
N ILE A 92 10.50 5.78 14.01
CA ILE A 92 10.82 4.47 13.44
C ILE A 92 10.30 3.36 14.34
N LEU A 93 10.38 3.55 15.66
CA LEU A 93 10.04 2.55 16.67
C LEU A 93 8.53 2.51 16.94
N ASP A 94 7.83 3.65 16.87
CA ASP A 94 6.37 3.76 16.98
C ASP A 94 5.76 4.56 15.81
N PRO A 95 5.75 3.99 14.59
CA PRO A 95 5.13 4.66 13.45
C PRO A 95 3.62 4.82 13.66
N PRO A 96 2.99 5.88 13.12
CA PRO A 96 1.56 6.13 13.33
C PRO A 96 0.69 4.93 12.96
N HIS A 97 -0.29 4.58 13.80
CA HIS A 97 -1.12 3.38 13.62
C HIS A 97 -1.78 3.29 12.22
N ARG A 98 -2.16 4.42 11.61
CA ARG A 98 -2.71 4.46 10.25
C ARG A 98 -1.69 4.05 9.19
N TYR A 99 -0.45 4.49 9.34
CA TYR A 99 0.64 4.10 8.44
C TYR A 99 0.89 2.60 8.52
N GLN A 100 0.98 2.07 9.75
CA GLN A 100 1.16 0.63 9.96
C GLN A 100 0.02 -0.18 9.32
N LEU A 101 -1.24 0.24 9.55
CA LEU A 101 -2.40 -0.43 8.99
C LEU A 101 -2.36 -0.46 7.45
N VAL A 102 -2.13 0.69 6.81
CA VAL A 102 -2.07 0.76 5.33
C VAL A 102 -0.88 -0.04 4.80
N LEU A 103 0.25 -0.03 5.49
CA LEU A 103 1.43 -0.81 5.12
C LEU A 103 1.15 -2.32 5.18
N TYR A 104 0.56 -2.82 6.27
CA TYR A 104 0.18 -4.22 6.41
C TYR A 104 -0.87 -4.65 5.39
N VAL A 105 -1.86 -3.79 5.11
CA VAL A 105 -2.82 -4.03 4.01
C VAL A 105 -2.09 -4.07 2.67
N GLY A 106 -1.09 -3.23 2.45
CA GLY A 106 -0.21 -3.28 1.27
C GLY A 106 0.49 -4.63 1.10
N TYR A 107 1.13 -5.14 2.15
CA TYR A 107 1.75 -6.46 2.15
C TYR A 107 0.74 -7.58 1.89
N ALA A 108 -0.39 -7.57 2.60
CA ALA A 108 -1.44 -8.56 2.42
C ALA A 108 -1.99 -8.53 0.98
N THR A 109 -2.22 -7.35 0.42
CA THR A 109 -2.68 -7.17 -0.97
C THR A 109 -1.67 -7.73 -1.96
N GLY A 110 -0.37 -7.51 -1.72
CA GLY A 110 0.71 -8.09 -2.51
C GLY A 110 0.69 -9.61 -2.51
N ILE A 111 0.67 -10.22 -1.32
CA ILE A 111 0.68 -11.67 -1.11
C ILE A 111 -0.57 -12.31 -1.72
N VAL A 112 -1.77 -11.78 -1.41
CA VAL A 112 -3.03 -12.27 -1.96
C VAL A 112 -3.05 -12.13 -3.48
N GLY A 113 -2.56 -11.01 -4.00
CA GLY A 113 -2.40 -10.79 -5.44
C GLY A 113 -1.51 -11.85 -6.09
N THR A 114 -0.37 -12.19 -5.48
CA THR A 114 0.52 -13.25 -5.96
C THR A 114 -0.18 -14.61 -5.99
N VAL A 115 -0.95 -14.96 -4.94
CA VAL A 115 -1.71 -16.23 -4.90
C VAL A 115 -2.76 -16.27 -6.01
N ILE A 116 -3.53 -15.20 -6.19
CA ILE A 116 -4.54 -15.10 -7.26
C ILE A 116 -3.87 -15.14 -8.63
N TRP A 117 -2.71 -14.51 -8.79
CA TRP A 117 -2.00 -14.52 -10.06
C TRP A 117 -1.52 -15.93 -10.43
N GLY A 118 -0.91 -16.64 -9.49
CA GLY A 118 -0.38 -17.98 -9.72
C GLY A 118 -1.43 -19.08 -9.81
N TYR A 119 -2.59 -18.93 -9.15
CA TYR A 119 -3.59 -20.00 -9.01
C TYR A 119 -5.02 -19.58 -9.37
N GLY A 120 -5.22 -18.39 -9.93
CA GLY A 120 -6.55 -17.82 -10.18
C GLY A 120 -7.36 -18.52 -11.28
N ASP A 121 -6.74 -19.33 -12.11
CA ASP A 121 -7.40 -20.21 -13.08
C ASP A 121 -7.95 -21.48 -12.41
N MET A 122 -7.30 -21.96 -11.34
CA MET A 122 -7.68 -23.15 -10.59
C MET A 122 -8.72 -22.87 -9.50
N LEU A 123 -8.59 -21.74 -8.79
CA LEU A 123 -9.46 -21.38 -7.64
C LEU A 123 -10.97 -21.39 -7.97
N PRO A 124 -11.44 -20.80 -9.08
CA PRO A 124 -12.87 -20.83 -9.44
C PRO A 124 -13.39 -22.21 -9.80
N ARG A 125 -12.52 -23.15 -10.19
CA ARG A 125 -12.89 -24.54 -10.52
C ARG A 125 -12.95 -25.40 -9.27
N LEU A 126 -12.06 -25.17 -8.30
CA LEU A 126 -12.06 -25.85 -7.00
C LEU A 126 -13.27 -25.46 -6.14
N LEU A 127 -13.66 -24.18 -6.16
CA LEU A 127 -14.79 -23.65 -5.37
C LEU A 127 -16.17 -23.91 -6.00
N ALA A 128 -16.22 -24.54 -7.17
CA ALA A 128 -17.45 -24.83 -7.90
C ALA A 128 -17.86 -26.31 -7.87
N LYS A 129 -17.07 -27.14 -7.19
CA LYS A 129 -17.49 -28.45 -6.70
C LYS A 129 -18.21 -28.28 -5.37
#